data_AF-A0AAD4XD74-F1
#
_entry.id   AF-A0AAD4XD74-F1
#
_cell.length_a   1.000
_cell.length_b   1.000
_cell.length_c   1.000
_cell.angle_alpha   90.00
_cell.angle_beta   90.00
_cell.angle_gamma   90.00
#
_symmetry.space_group_name_H-M   'P 1'
#
loop_
_entity.id
_entity.type
_entity.pdbx_description
1 polymer ?
#
loop_
_entity_poly.entity_id
_entity_poly.type
_entity_poly.pdbx_seq_one_letter_code
_entity_poly.pdbx_strand_id
1 'polypeptide(L)'
;MCVTYCRDKVFESQKLRLTEEGREFGENVVMSLRTLVNLGSEVYMQADVLDTRHIFVDVGVGLHVEFTWTEALEFISLKEARLAKYVLLLLLHIYFDSIGLVLHGLSNKWK
;
A
#
# COMPACT_ATOMS: atom_id res chain seq x y z
N MET A 1 4.52 -20.90 3.71
CA MET A 1 4.89 -20.05 2.56
C MET A 1 3.68 -19.55 1.74
N CYS A 2 2.43 -20.00 1.99
CA CYS A 2 1.25 -19.60 1.21
C CYS A 2 0.54 -18.32 1.73
N VAL A 3 0.74 -17.93 3.00
CA VAL A 3 -0.03 -16.86 3.64
C VAL A 3 0.42 -15.44 3.23
N THR A 4 1.69 -15.27 2.83
CA THR A 4 2.22 -13.96 2.40
C THR A 4 1.75 -13.59 0.98
N TYR A 5 1.76 -14.54 0.04
CA TYR A 5 1.37 -14.29 -1.35
C TYR A 5 -0.09 -13.84 -1.52
N CYS A 6 -1.00 -14.37 -0.70
CA CYS A 6 -2.41 -13.96 -0.71
C CYS A 6 -2.62 -12.54 -0.19
N ARG A 7 -1.80 -12.08 0.76
CA ARG A 7 -1.90 -10.72 1.30
C ARG A 7 -1.45 -9.67 0.28
N ASP A 8 -0.38 -9.95 -0.45
CA ASP A 8 0.16 -9.03 -1.46
C ASP A 8 -0.82 -8.83 -2.62
N LYS A 9 -1.51 -9.90 -3.07
CA LYS A 9 -2.54 -9.79 -4.11
C LYS A 9 -3.76 -9.00 -3.65
N VAL A 10 -4.25 -9.24 -2.43
CA VAL A 10 -5.40 -8.50 -1.89
C VAL A 10 -5.06 -7.02 -1.71
N PHE A 11 -3.82 -6.72 -1.30
CA PHE A 11 -3.36 -5.34 -1.14
C PHE A 11 -3.26 -4.60 -2.47
N GLU A 12 -2.66 -5.21 -3.50
CA GLU A 12 -2.60 -4.64 -4.86
C GLU A 12 -3.99 -4.46 -5.48
N SER A 13 -4.90 -5.43 -5.29
CA SER A 13 -6.29 -5.30 -5.76
C SER A 13 -7.05 -4.18 -5.02
N GLN A 14 -6.87 -4.04 -3.70
CA GLN A 14 -7.48 -2.95 -2.93
C GLN A 14 -6.91 -1.58 -3.33
N LYS A 15 -5.62 -1.52 -3.65
CA LYS A 15 -4.93 -0.30 -4.07
C LYS A 15 -5.37 0.18 -5.45
N LEU A 16 -5.47 -0.73 -6.43
CA LEU A 16 -6.03 -0.43 -7.75
C LEU A 16 -7.48 0.05 -7.61
N ARG A 17 -8.28 -0.67 -6.80
CA ARG A 17 -9.67 -0.31 -6.54
C ARG A 17 -9.83 1.08 -5.92
N LEU A 18 -9.00 1.44 -4.93
CA LEU A 18 -9.03 2.78 -4.32
C LEU A 18 -8.63 3.89 -5.29
N THR A 19 -7.71 3.59 -6.22
CA THR A 19 -7.24 4.57 -7.22
C THR A 19 -8.26 4.77 -8.34
N GLU A 20 -8.93 3.69 -8.74
CA GLU A 20 -10.00 3.70 -9.74
C GLU A 20 -11.30 4.30 -9.17
N GLU A 21 -11.76 3.82 -8.00
CA GLU A 21 -12.93 4.37 -7.29
C GLU A 21 -12.71 5.85 -6.96
N GLY A 22 -11.52 6.24 -6.49
CA GLY A 22 -11.22 7.65 -6.17
C GLY A 22 -11.24 8.59 -7.39
N ARG A 23 -10.95 8.09 -8.59
CA ARG A 23 -11.07 8.86 -9.85
C ARG A 23 -12.53 9.03 -10.27
N GLU A 24 -13.32 7.96 -10.23
CA GLU A 24 -14.75 8.02 -10.58
C GLU A 24 -15.56 8.85 -9.58
N PHE A 25 -15.14 8.84 -8.31
CA PHE A 25 -15.78 9.59 -7.22
C PHE A 25 -15.53 11.10 -7.32
N GLY A 26 -14.38 11.52 -7.86
CA GLY A 26 -14.06 12.94 -8.08
C GLY A 26 -14.97 13.62 -9.10
N GLU A 27 -15.54 12.86 -10.04
CA GLU A 27 -16.39 13.40 -11.12
C GLU A 27 -17.90 13.26 -10.82
N ASN A 28 -18.30 12.30 -9.97
CA ASN A 28 -19.68 12.11 -9.54
C ASN A 28 -19.80 12.38 -8.03
N VAL A 29 -20.07 13.64 -7.66
CA VAL A 29 -20.33 14.04 -6.27
C VAL A 29 -21.67 13.45 -5.80
N VAL A 30 -21.67 12.16 -5.48
CA VAL A 30 -22.81 11.48 -4.86
C VAL A 30 -22.71 11.78 -3.36
N MET A 31 -23.60 12.64 -2.86
CA MET A 31 -23.62 13.11 -1.47
C MET A 31 -23.94 12.01 -0.43
N SER A 32 -24.27 10.79 -0.87
CA SER A 32 -24.53 9.67 0.04
C SER A 32 -24.16 8.34 -0.64
N LEU A 33 -23.22 7.61 -0.05
CA LEU A 33 -22.75 6.34 -0.61
C LEU A 33 -23.08 5.19 0.35
N ARG A 34 -23.83 4.21 -0.13
CA ARG A 34 -24.14 2.98 0.62
C ARG A 34 -23.12 1.91 0.27
N THR A 35 -22.29 1.51 1.22
CA THR A 35 -21.21 0.54 0.99
C THR A 35 -21.28 -0.63 1.96
N LEU A 36 -20.68 -1.76 1.57
CA LEU A 36 -20.42 -2.88 2.45
C LEU A 36 -19.00 -2.73 3.01
N VAL A 37 -18.90 -2.45 4.30
CA VAL A 37 -17.64 -2.29 5.04
C VAL A 37 -17.26 -3.62 5.66
N ASN A 38 -16.02 -4.04 5.47
CA ASN A 38 -15.48 -5.24 6.10
C ASN A 38 -15.09 -4.92 7.55
N LEU A 39 -15.74 -5.57 8.52
CA LEU A 39 -15.47 -5.43 9.95
C LEU A 39 -14.37 -6.39 10.46
N GLY A 40 -13.91 -7.31 9.61
CA GLY A 40 -12.92 -8.34 9.91
C GLY A 40 -13.45 -9.76 9.68
N SER A 41 -12.54 -10.72 9.45
CA SER A 41 -12.87 -12.14 9.21
C SER A 41 -13.95 -12.38 8.15
N GLU A 42 -13.94 -11.57 7.08
CA GLU A 42 -14.94 -11.61 6.00
C GLU A 42 -16.38 -11.32 6.46
N VAL A 43 -16.54 -10.66 7.60
CA VAL A 43 -17.83 -10.15 8.08
C VAL A 43 -18.02 -8.75 7.50
N TYR A 44 -19.09 -8.58 6.73
CA TYR A 44 -19.43 -7.31 6.08
C TYR A 44 -20.67 -6.69 6.73
N MET A 45 -20.63 -5.38 6.92
CA MET A 45 -21.75 -4.59 7.42
C MET A 45 -22.10 -3.49 6.42
N GLN A 46 -23.39 -3.25 6.22
CA GLN A 46 -23.84 -2.17 5.36
C GLN A 46 -23.78 -0.84 6.12
N ALA A 47 -23.12 0.14 5.53
CA ALA A 47 -22.98 1.48 6.07
C ALA A 47 -23.39 2.52 5.04
N ASP A 48 -24.07 3.57 5.50
CA ASP A 48 -24.36 4.76 4.72
C ASP A 48 -23.35 5.84 5.07
N VAL A 49 -22.60 6.30 4.06
CA VAL A 49 -21.61 7.37 4.17
C VAL A 49 -22.28 8.68 3.73
N LEU A 50 -22.38 9.63 4.66
CA LEU A 50 -23.10 10.91 4.48
C LEU A 50 -22.26 12.03 3.85
N ASP A 51 -20.93 11.92 3.94
CA ASP A 51 -20.01 12.80 3.23
C ASP A 51 -18.83 11.96 2.73
N THR A 52 -18.61 12.04 1.44
CA THR A 52 -17.66 11.25 0.68
C THR A 52 -16.57 12.11 0.09
N ARG A 53 -16.55 13.42 0.35
CA ARG A 53 -15.52 14.35 -0.16
C ARG A 53 -14.21 14.27 0.62
N HIS A 54 -14.30 13.77 1.85
CA HIS A 54 -13.20 13.69 2.79
C HIS A 54 -12.98 12.23 3.18
N ILE A 55 -11.71 11.84 3.22
CA ILE A 55 -11.29 10.50 3.63
C ILE A 55 -10.24 10.59 4.73
N PHE A 56 -10.33 9.68 5.70
CA PHE A 56 -9.33 9.56 6.75
C PHE A 56 -8.21 8.62 6.27
N VAL A 57 -6.99 9.15 6.17
CA VAL A 57 -5.82 8.38 5.80
C VAL A 57 -4.92 8.19 7.02
N ASP A 58 -4.48 6.95 7.21
CA ASP A 58 -3.46 6.62 8.21
C ASP A 58 -2.07 7.07 7.73
N VAL A 59 -1.53 8.08 8.41
CA VAL A 59 -0.18 8.61 8.20
C VAL A 59 0.87 7.87 9.03
N GLY A 60 0.46 7.04 9.99
CA GLY A 60 1.31 6.26 10.88
C GLY A 60 1.29 6.77 12.33
N VAL A 61 1.88 5.99 13.24
CA VAL A 61 1.96 6.29 14.69
C VAL A 61 0.57 6.40 15.36
N GLY A 62 -0.46 5.78 14.77
CA GLY A 62 -1.83 5.81 15.26
C GLY A 62 -2.58 7.10 14.98
N LEU A 63 -2.03 7.98 14.12
CA LEU A 63 -2.66 9.24 13.74
C LEU A 63 -3.40 9.09 12.40
N HIS A 64 -4.66 9.49 12.40
CA HIS A 64 -5.48 9.58 11.19
C HIS A 64 -5.67 11.05 10.83
N VAL A 65 -5.42 11.41 9.57
CA VAL A 65 -5.59 12.77 9.07
C VAL A 65 -6.68 12.76 8.03
N GLU A 66 -7.54 13.77 8.09
CA GLU A 66 -8.59 14.00 7.12
C GLU A 66 -7.98 14.65 5.87
N PHE A 67 -8.17 14.03 4.71
CA PHE A 67 -7.70 14.51 3.42
C PHE A 67 -8.86 14.68 2.45
N THR A 68 -8.69 15.64 1.53
CA THR A 68 -9.47 15.67 0.30
C THR A 68 -8.98 14.62 -0.69
N TRP A 69 -9.79 14.28 -1.68
CA TRP A 69 -9.45 13.27 -2.70
C TRP A 69 -8.12 13.54 -3.42
N THR A 70 -7.86 14.80 -3.80
CA THR A 70 -6.64 15.18 -4.51
C THR A 70 -5.42 15.00 -3.63
N GLU A 71 -5.49 15.43 -2.36
CA GLU A 71 -4.40 15.30 -1.41
C GLU A 71 -4.11 13.82 -1.10
N ALA A 72 -5.16 12.99 -1.01
CA ALA A 72 -5.02 11.56 -0.78
C ALA A 72 -4.31 10.85 -1.96
N LEU A 73 -4.65 11.20 -3.20
CA LEU A 73 -3.98 10.64 -4.40
C LEU A 73 -2.50 11.02 -4.47
N GLU A 74 -2.17 12.27 -4.14
CA GLU A 74 -0.78 12.72 -4.03
C GLU A 74 -0.03 11.97 -2.91
N PHE A 75 -0.68 11.76 -1.77
CA PHE A 75 -0.11 11.04 -0.65
C PHE A 75 0.17 9.56 -0.96
N ILE A 76 -0.74 8.89 -1.67
CA ILE A 76 -0.55 7.51 -2.14
C ILE A 76 0.69 7.44 -3.05
N SER A 77 0.77 8.35 -4.03
CA SER A 77 1.90 8.42 -4.96
C SER A 77 3.24 8.65 -4.24
N LEU A 78 3.25 9.50 -3.21
CA LEU A 78 4.43 9.73 -2.38
C LEU A 78 4.84 8.48 -1.58
N LYS A 79 3.87 7.77 -1.00
CA LYS A 79 4.14 6.52 -0.28
C LYS A 79 4.70 5.46 -1.23
N GLU A 80 4.11 5.28 -2.41
CA GLU A 80 4.62 4.35 -3.43
C GLU A 80 6.08 4.61 -3.78
N ALA A 81 6.42 5.87 -4.07
CA ALA A 81 7.79 6.24 -4.42
C ALA A 81 8.78 5.96 -3.28
N ARG A 82 8.36 6.13 -2.02
CA ARG A 82 9.18 5.79 -0.86
C ARG A 82 9.35 4.28 -0.71
N LEU A 83 8.26 3.51 -0.79
CA LEU A 83 8.31 2.04 -0.72
C LEU A 83 9.19 1.45 -1.83
N ALA A 84 9.08 1.94 -3.06
CA ALA A 84 9.90 1.51 -4.18
C ALA A 84 11.41 1.74 -3.92
N LYS A 85 11.77 2.89 -3.33
CA LYS A 85 13.16 3.19 -2.94
C LYS A 85 13.67 2.20 -1.89
N TYR A 86 12.87 1.89 -0.87
CA TYR A 86 13.27 0.92 0.15
C TYR A 86 13.50 -0.48 -0.44
N VAL A 87 12.62 -0.92 -1.33
CA VAL A 87 12.78 -2.21 -2.02
C VAL A 87 14.07 -2.24 -2.85
N LEU A 88 14.33 -1.19 -3.63
CA LEU A 88 15.57 -1.09 -4.43
C LEU A 88 16.83 -1.09 -3.55
N LEU A 89 16.84 -0.34 -2.46
CA LEU A 89 17.98 -0.30 -1.53
C LEU A 89 18.21 -1.64 -0.85
N LEU A 90 17.15 -2.31 -0.40
CA LEU A 90 17.23 -3.66 0.19
C LEU A 90 17.78 -4.67 -0.82
N LEU A 91 17.30 -4.66 -2.06
CA LEU A 91 17.79 -5.54 -3.11
C LEU A 91 19.26 -5.30 -3.41
N LEU A 92 19.71 -4.03 -3.47
CA LEU A 92 21.11 -3.71 -3.68
C LEU A 92 21.98 -4.23 -2.53
N HIS A 93 21.53 -4.08 -1.29
CA HIS A 93 22.27 -4.53 -0.11
C HIS A 93 22.41 -6.06 -0.09
N ILE A 94 21.30 -6.78 -0.34
CA ILE A 94 21.29 -8.24 -0.42
C ILE A 94 22.20 -8.74 -1.55
N TYR A 95 22.18 -8.07 -2.70
CA TYR A 95 23.02 -8.44 -3.85
C TYR A 95 24.51 -8.23 -3.56
N PHE A 96 24.87 -7.10 -2.94
CA PHE A 96 26.25 -6.79 -2.59
C PHE A 96 26.80 -7.75 -1.53
N ASP A 97 26.02 -8.08 -0.51
CA ASP A 97 26.36 -9.07 0.52
C ASP A 97 26.58 -10.45 -0.09
N SER A 98 25.71 -10.84 -1.04
CA SER A 98 25.82 -12.12 -1.75
C SER A 98 27.12 -12.23 -2.55
N ILE A 99 27.51 -11.17 -3.27
CA ILE A 99 28.79 -11.13 -4.00
C ILE A 99 29.98 -11.16 -3.05
N GLY A 100 29.92 -10.41 -1.95
CA GLY A 100 30.97 -10.39 -0.92
C GLY A 100 31.22 -11.79 -0.33
N LEU A 101 30.15 -12.53 -0.04
CA LEU A 101 30.25 -13.91 0.46
C LEU A 101 30.93 -14.84 -0.56
N VAL A 102 30.58 -14.73 -1.84
CA VAL A 102 31.15 -15.54 -2.92
C VAL A 102 32.64 -15.23 -3.13
N LEU A 103 33.02 -13.95 -3.15
CA LEU A 103 34.41 -13.53 -3.29
C LEU A 103 35.26 -13.97 -2.09
N HIS A 104 34.74 -13.85 -0.87
CA HIS A 104 35.41 -14.33 0.33
C HIS A 104 35.58 -15.85 0.33
N GLY A 105 34.57 -16.59 -0.14
CA GLY A 105 34.63 -18.04 -0.32
C GLY A 105 35.66 -18.49 -1.37
N LEU A 106 35.80 -17.74 -2.47
CA LEU A 106 36.84 -17.99 -3.47
C LEU A 106 38.23 -17.70 -2.92
N SER A 107 38.42 -16.59 -2.21
CA SER A 107 39.72 -16.21 -1.61
C SER A 107 40.25 -17.27 -0.63
N ASN A 108 39.39 -17.83 0.21
CA ASN A 108 39.78 -18.87 1.18
C ASN A 108 40.04 -20.26 0.55
N LYS A 109 39.68 -20.46 -0.73
CA LYS A 109 39.90 -21.73 -1.44
C LYS A 109 41.28 -21.81 -2.10
N TRP A 110 41.97 -20.67 -2.24
CA TRP A 110 43.30 -20.56 -2.86
C TRP A 110 44.40 -20.20 -1.84
N LYS A 111 44.15 -20.50 -0.55
CA LYS A 111 45.08 -20.34 0.56
C LYS A 111 45.26 -21.69 1.25
#